data_AF-A0A9P6MF54-F1
#
_entry.id   AF-A0A9P6MF54-F1
#
_cell.length_a   1.000
_cell.length_b   1.000
_cell.length_c   1.000
_cell.angle_alpha   90.00
_cell.angle_beta   90.00
_cell.angle_gamma   90.00
#
_symmetry.space_group_name_H-M   'P 1'
#
loop_
_entity.id
_entity.type
_entity.pdbx_description
1 polymer ?
#
loop_
_entity_poly.entity_id
_entity_poly.type
_entity_poly.pdbx_seq_one_letter_code
_entity_poly.pdbx_strand_id
1 'polypeptide(L)'
;FGPLALESLLRRHAVNLTEVSLSSRTFTVTSAMVKKILTTCHQLVRFSADMLNARDILGLTDTDAEGSEDIDEEEGGGKNEGRNWVCTKLAFFMVFICGLKDKPLSWHRGVFKQISRLERLEELHVGVWDDIKEKTERSVFQNETIWDSLDMRLEAGLDNLHSLKQLTEIGFYHVKQELGEEDVQWMVTSWPNLKAICGKLNTKRDEFVRLAAILEERDIDFTFYEPDSDDEVY
;
A
#
# COMPACT_ATOMS: atom_id res chain seq x y z
N PHE A 1 -22.19 -2.54 -0.23
CA PHE A 1 -22.13 -1.78 1.04
C PHE A 1 -21.83 -0.33 0.66
N GLY A 2 -22.75 0.62 0.90
CA GLY A 2 -22.62 1.99 0.37
C GLY A 2 -22.40 3.08 1.44
N PRO A 3 -22.32 4.36 1.04
CA PRO A 3 -22.00 5.47 1.95
C PRO A 3 -22.93 5.58 3.18
N LEU A 4 -24.25 5.47 2.98
CA LEU A 4 -25.23 5.54 4.08
C LEU A 4 -25.07 4.39 5.09
N ALA A 5 -24.75 3.19 4.60
CA ALA A 5 -24.50 2.04 5.47
C ALA A 5 -23.23 2.25 6.29
N LEU A 6 -22.17 2.77 5.67
CA LEU A 6 -20.94 3.12 6.36
C LEU A 6 -21.15 4.21 7.42
N GLU A 7 -21.89 5.28 7.10
CA GLU A 7 -22.19 6.33 8.07
C GLU A 7 -22.95 5.79 9.29
N SER A 8 -23.94 4.93 9.06
CA SER A 8 -24.69 4.28 10.12
C SER A 8 -23.79 3.40 11.00
N LEU A 9 -22.89 2.61 10.38
CA LEU A 9 -21.91 1.76 11.07
C LEU A 9 -20.98 2.61 11.93
N LEU A 10 -20.33 3.63 11.35
CA LEU A 10 -19.37 4.47 12.05
C LEU A 10 -20.03 5.25 13.20
N ARG A 11 -21.24 5.76 13.00
CA ARG A 11 -21.98 6.47 14.06
C ARG A 11 -22.20 5.61 15.31
N ARG A 12 -22.43 4.31 15.14
CA ARG A 12 -22.78 3.40 16.25
C ARG A 12 -21.59 2.64 16.82
N HIS A 13 -20.60 2.34 15.98
CA HIS A 13 -19.59 1.33 16.31
C HIS A 13 -18.14 1.79 16.12
N ALA A 14 -17.86 3.01 15.62
CA ALA A 14 -16.48 3.42 15.32
C ALA A 14 -15.50 3.30 16.50
N VAL A 15 -15.98 3.48 17.73
CA VAL A 15 -15.13 3.37 18.94
C VAL A 15 -14.76 1.93 19.31
N ASN A 16 -15.47 0.93 18.76
CA ASN A 16 -15.30 -0.48 19.12
C ASN A 16 -14.91 -1.36 17.92
N LEU A 17 -14.83 -0.80 16.71
CA LEU A 17 -14.41 -1.56 15.52
C LEU A 17 -12.92 -1.89 15.62
N THR A 18 -12.62 -3.17 15.77
CA THR A 18 -11.26 -3.73 15.79
C THR A 18 -10.86 -4.35 14.47
N GLU A 19 -11.82 -4.81 13.68
CA GLU A 19 -11.57 -5.44 12.40
C GLU A 19 -12.61 -4.98 11.39
N VAL A 20 -12.13 -4.59 10.21
CA VAL A 20 -12.98 -4.23 9.08
C VAL A 20 -12.35 -4.79 7.81
N SER A 21 -13.12 -5.63 7.12
CA SER A 21 -12.79 -6.10 5.79
C SER A 21 -13.82 -5.56 4.80
N LEU A 22 -13.33 -4.77 3.86
CA LEU A 22 -14.10 -4.20 2.75
C LEU A 22 -13.68 -4.82 1.40
N SER A 23 -12.86 -5.87 1.41
CA SER A 23 -12.52 -6.63 0.22
C SER A 23 -13.80 -7.28 -0.30
N SER A 24 -14.42 -6.66 -1.29
CA SER A 24 -15.78 -7.00 -1.71
C SER A 24 -15.81 -7.27 -3.19
N ARG A 25 -16.60 -8.28 -3.59
CA ARG A 25 -16.99 -8.51 -4.98
C ARG A 25 -17.83 -7.37 -5.59
N THR A 26 -17.92 -6.21 -4.93
CA THR A 26 -18.79 -5.11 -5.33
C THR A 26 -18.00 -3.80 -5.36
N PHE A 27 -17.96 -3.14 -6.53
CA PHE A 27 -17.35 -1.83 -6.79
C PHE A 27 -18.02 -0.66 -6.04
N THR A 28 -18.75 -0.94 -4.96
CA THR A 28 -19.51 0.05 -4.19
C THR A 28 -18.69 0.74 -3.11
N VAL A 29 -17.59 0.13 -2.68
CA VAL A 29 -16.65 0.72 -1.73
C VAL A 29 -15.73 1.68 -2.46
N THR A 30 -15.73 2.94 -2.04
CA THR A 30 -14.86 3.97 -2.62
C THR A 30 -13.64 4.23 -1.74
N SER A 31 -12.59 4.79 -2.33
CA SER A 31 -11.40 5.24 -1.59
C SER A 31 -11.73 6.24 -0.46
N ALA A 32 -12.68 7.16 -0.70
CA ALA A 32 -13.18 8.07 0.34
C ALA A 32 -13.82 7.34 1.54
N MET A 33 -14.52 6.22 1.30
CA MET A 33 -15.06 5.38 2.37
C MET A 33 -13.95 4.70 3.18
N VAL A 34 -12.91 4.18 2.51
CA VAL A 34 -11.73 3.61 3.16
C VAL A 34 -11.02 4.65 4.04
N LYS A 35 -10.71 5.82 3.49
CA LYS A 35 -10.13 6.95 4.24
C LYS A 35 -10.97 7.31 5.46
N LYS A 36 -12.30 7.33 5.32
CA LYS A 36 -13.21 7.66 6.43
C LYS A 36 -13.06 6.68 7.60
N ILE A 37 -12.87 5.39 7.32
CA ILE A 37 -12.64 4.37 8.37
C ILE A 37 -11.30 4.60 9.06
N LEU A 38 -10.21 4.75 8.30
CA LEU A 38 -8.86 4.96 8.83
C LEU A 38 -8.74 6.23 9.69
N THR A 39 -9.58 7.23 9.43
CA THR A 39 -9.63 8.51 10.17
C THR A 39 -10.68 8.57 11.27
N THR A 40 -11.46 7.51 11.49
CA THR A 40 -12.53 7.48 12.51
C THR A 40 -12.36 6.33 13.53
N CYS A 41 -11.85 5.17 13.10
CA CYS A 41 -11.80 3.95 13.91
C CYS A 41 -10.46 3.83 14.68
N HIS A 42 -10.41 4.32 15.91
CA HIS A 42 -9.19 4.36 16.74
C HIS A 42 -8.75 2.98 17.28
N GLN A 43 -9.70 2.03 17.37
CA GLN A 43 -9.43 0.69 17.91
C GLN A 43 -9.11 -0.34 16.82
N LEU A 44 -8.99 0.09 15.56
CA LEU A 44 -8.81 -0.80 14.43
C LEU A 44 -7.43 -1.49 14.52
N VAL A 45 -7.45 -2.82 14.47
CA VAL A 45 -6.29 -3.72 14.53
C VAL A 45 -6.06 -4.41 13.19
N ARG A 46 -7.13 -4.81 12.50
CA ARG A 46 -7.04 -5.44 11.18
C ARG A 46 -7.91 -4.68 10.18
N PHE A 47 -7.33 -4.33 9.03
CA PHE A 47 -8.05 -3.64 7.98
C PHE A 47 -7.68 -4.19 6.62
N SER A 48 -8.70 -4.51 5.81
CA SER A 48 -8.53 -4.76 4.39
C SER A 48 -9.56 -4.03 3.54
N ALA A 49 -9.14 -3.57 2.35
CA ALA A 49 -10.03 -3.01 1.35
C ALA A 49 -9.45 -3.22 -0.05
N ASP A 50 -10.29 -3.18 -1.08
CA ASP A 50 -9.83 -3.44 -2.45
C ASP A 50 -8.91 -2.33 -2.98
N MET A 51 -9.17 -1.06 -2.64
CA MET A 51 -8.44 0.07 -3.22
C MET A 51 -8.44 1.31 -2.31
N LEU A 52 -7.32 2.03 -2.29
CA LEU A 52 -7.15 3.31 -1.63
C LEU A 52 -6.32 4.24 -2.53
N ASN A 53 -6.92 5.33 -3.00
CA ASN A 53 -6.28 6.27 -3.90
C ASN A 53 -5.30 7.18 -3.12
N ALA A 54 -4.08 7.36 -3.63
CA ALA A 54 -3.05 8.20 -3.03
C ALA A 54 -3.54 9.63 -2.79
N ARG A 55 -4.36 10.16 -3.69
CA ARG A 55 -4.94 11.49 -3.53
C ARG A 55 -5.79 11.62 -2.26
N ASP A 56 -6.56 10.59 -1.94
CA ASP A 56 -7.36 10.54 -0.71
C ASP A 56 -6.46 10.41 0.52
N ILE A 57 -5.38 9.61 0.45
CA ILE A 57 -4.38 9.50 1.53
C ILE A 57 -3.78 10.88 1.83
N LEU A 58 -3.35 11.60 0.78
CA LEU A 58 -2.71 12.91 0.87
C LEU A 58 -3.69 14.04 1.21
N GLY A 59 -4.99 13.84 0.98
CA GLY A 59 -6.02 14.85 1.24
C GLY A 59 -6.12 15.95 0.19
N LEU A 60 -5.69 15.67 -1.04
CA LEU A 60 -5.69 16.63 -2.14
C LEU A 60 -7.10 16.77 -2.76
N THR A 61 -7.44 18.00 -3.12
CA THR A 61 -8.70 18.37 -3.76
C THR A 61 -8.55 18.53 -5.28
N ASP A 62 -9.64 18.63 -6.04
CA ASP A 62 -9.59 18.64 -7.51
C ASP A 62 -8.84 19.88 -8.04
N THR A 63 -8.75 20.92 -7.23
CA THR A 63 -8.04 22.16 -7.55
C THR A 63 -6.52 22.04 -7.47
N ASP A 64 -6.00 21.00 -6.82
CA ASP A 64 -4.56 20.85 -6.54
C ASP A 64 -3.82 20.07 -7.66
N ALA A 65 -4.55 19.57 -8.66
CA ALA A 65 -4.04 18.58 -9.61
C ALA A 65 -3.36 19.17 -10.87
N GLU A 66 -3.47 20.48 -11.13
CA GLU A 66 -3.13 21.05 -12.44
C GLU A 66 -1.90 21.99 -12.49
N GLY A 67 -1.07 22.14 -11.45
CA GLY A 67 0.13 22.99 -11.64
C GLY A 67 1.04 23.35 -10.47
N SER A 68 1.26 22.46 -9.51
CA SER A 68 2.23 22.68 -8.42
C SER A 68 3.35 21.65 -8.52
N GLU A 69 4.42 21.99 -9.24
CA GLU A 69 5.67 21.21 -9.26
C GLU A 69 6.52 21.44 -8.01
N ASP A 70 6.23 22.50 -7.24
CA ASP A 70 6.93 22.87 -6.02
C ASP A 70 6.04 22.60 -4.80
N ILE A 71 5.96 21.34 -4.35
CA ILE A 71 5.61 21.06 -2.96
C ILE A 71 6.91 21.21 -2.18
N ASP A 72 7.24 22.44 -1.81
CA ASP A 72 8.37 22.73 -0.94
C ASP A 72 8.23 21.92 0.36
N GLU A 73 9.28 21.18 0.72
CA GLU A 73 9.40 20.41 1.97
C GLU A 73 9.50 21.32 3.23
N GLU A 74 9.17 22.62 3.12
CA GLU A 74 9.22 23.52 4.26
C GLU A 74 8.03 23.32 5.20
N GLU A 75 8.35 23.20 6.50
CA GLU A 75 7.48 22.99 7.67
C GLU A 75 6.48 24.16 7.95
N GLY A 76 6.00 24.84 6.92
CA GLY A 76 5.05 25.95 7.01
C GLY A 76 3.60 25.47 7.02
N GLY A 77 3.00 25.38 8.22
CA GLY A 77 1.60 25.01 8.45
C GLY A 77 0.59 25.67 7.50
N GLY A 78 0.10 24.89 6.53
CA GLY A 78 -0.79 25.32 5.47
C GLY A 78 -1.96 24.37 5.21
N LYS A 79 -2.93 24.36 6.14
CA LYS A 79 -4.37 24.03 6.01
C LYS A 79 -4.89 22.72 5.42
N ASN A 80 -4.14 21.90 4.70
CA ASN A 80 -4.64 20.63 4.16
C ASN A 80 -3.75 19.45 4.56
N GLU A 81 -3.42 19.34 5.86
CA GLU A 81 -3.02 18.03 6.39
C GLU A 81 -4.20 17.08 6.17
N GLY A 82 -4.10 16.23 5.15
CA GLY A 82 -4.98 15.08 4.98
C GLY A 82 -5.11 14.41 6.34
N ARG A 83 -6.35 14.38 6.86
CA ARG A 83 -6.62 13.98 8.26
C ARG A 83 -5.79 12.75 8.61
N ASN A 84 -4.92 12.93 9.60
CA ASN A 84 -4.03 11.87 10.08
C ASN A 84 -4.85 10.61 10.39
N TRP A 85 -4.34 9.45 9.98
CA TRP A 85 -4.94 8.19 10.36
C TRP A 85 -4.92 8.04 11.88
N VAL A 86 -6.06 7.68 12.46
CA VAL A 86 -6.24 7.57 13.92
C VAL A 86 -6.17 6.12 14.41
N CYS A 87 -6.12 5.16 13.48
CA CYS A 87 -6.01 3.73 13.73
C CYS A 87 -4.58 3.30 14.09
N THR A 88 -3.98 3.89 15.12
CA THR A 88 -2.58 3.60 15.53
C THR A 88 -2.37 2.21 16.14
N LYS A 89 -3.45 1.43 16.32
CA LYS A 89 -3.42 0.04 16.77
C LYS A 89 -3.36 -0.98 15.62
N LEU A 90 -3.30 -0.51 14.37
CA LEU A 90 -3.35 -1.37 13.20
C LEU A 90 -2.10 -2.26 13.15
N ALA A 91 -2.34 -3.56 13.17
CA ALA A 91 -1.33 -4.62 13.05
C ALA A 91 -1.37 -5.26 11.65
N PHE A 92 -2.52 -5.28 11.00
CA PHE A 92 -2.70 -5.81 9.64
C PHE A 92 -3.33 -4.76 8.74
N PHE A 93 -2.65 -4.43 7.64
CA PHE A 93 -3.12 -3.46 6.65
C PHE A 93 -2.94 -3.99 5.23
N MET A 94 -4.05 -4.26 4.54
CA MET A 94 -4.07 -4.79 3.18
C MET A 94 -4.94 -3.93 2.28
N VAL A 95 -4.33 -3.15 1.39
CA VAL A 95 -5.02 -2.30 0.42
C VAL A 95 -4.20 -2.16 -0.86
N PHE A 96 -4.82 -2.17 -2.04
CA PHE A 96 -4.13 -1.71 -3.23
C PHE A 96 -4.06 -0.17 -3.24
N ILE A 97 -2.85 0.39 -3.22
CA ILE A 97 -2.66 1.85 -3.30
C ILE A 97 -2.50 2.27 -4.75
N CYS A 98 -3.41 3.13 -5.23
CA CYS A 98 -3.46 3.56 -6.64
C CYS A 98 -3.41 5.09 -6.81
N GLY A 99 -3.46 5.59 -8.05
CA GLY A 99 -3.39 7.02 -8.39
C GLY A 99 -1.99 7.62 -8.29
N LEU A 100 -0.95 6.81 -8.47
CA LEU A 100 0.46 7.14 -8.42
C LEU A 100 1.16 7.12 -9.79
N LYS A 101 0.53 6.55 -10.81
CA LYS A 101 1.06 6.56 -12.17
C LYS A 101 1.31 8.00 -12.63
N ASP A 102 2.51 8.25 -13.14
CA ASP A 102 2.98 9.55 -13.62
C ASP A 102 2.94 10.67 -12.55
N LYS A 103 2.88 10.31 -11.26
CA LYS A 103 2.96 11.27 -10.14
C LYS A 103 4.40 11.47 -9.69
N PRO A 104 4.73 12.65 -9.15
CA PRO A 104 6.06 12.91 -8.61
C PRO A 104 6.34 12.02 -7.39
N LEU A 105 7.63 11.74 -7.14
CA LEU A 105 8.08 10.91 -6.01
C LEU A 105 7.62 11.47 -4.64
N SER A 106 7.33 12.77 -4.55
CA SER A 106 6.76 13.39 -3.35
C SER A 106 5.40 12.80 -2.93
N TRP A 107 4.60 12.31 -3.88
CA TRP A 107 3.34 11.61 -3.58
C TRP A 107 3.59 10.27 -2.90
N HIS A 108 4.58 9.51 -3.39
CA HIS A 108 5.00 8.25 -2.78
C HIS A 108 5.50 8.49 -1.35
N ARG A 109 6.39 9.48 -1.17
CA ARG A 109 6.87 9.91 0.16
C ARG A 109 5.74 10.30 1.09
N GLY A 110 4.76 11.07 0.60
CA GLY A 110 3.61 11.48 1.38
C GLY A 110 2.74 10.30 1.82
N VAL A 111 2.55 9.30 0.95
CA VAL A 111 1.86 8.05 1.29
C VAL A 111 2.66 7.26 2.33
N PHE A 112 3.97 7.08 2.13
CA PHE A 112 4.84 6.40 3.09
C PHE A 112 4.82 7.08 4.47
N LYS A 113 4.81 8.42 4.50
CA LYS A 113 4.70 9.21 5.76
C LYS A 113 3.38 8.99 6.49
N GLN A 114 2.29 8.68 5.79
CA GLN A 114 1.03 8.29 6.45
C GLN A 114 1.11 6.87 7.01
N ILE A 115 1.67 5.93 6.24
CA ILE A 115 1.83 4.52 6.65
C ILE A 115 2.80 4.41 7.84
N SER A 116 3.88 5.20 7.87
CA SER A 116 4.92 5.15 8.92
C SER A 116 4.41 5.49 10.33
N ARG A 117 3.22 6.08 10.44
CA ARG A 117 2.53 6.36 11.71
C ARG A 117 1.88 5.12 12.32
N LEU A 118 1.77 4.03 11.57
CA LEU A 118 1.23 2.76 12.02
C LEU A 118 2.35 1.91 12.64
N GLU A 119 2.99 2.40 13.70
CA GLU A 119 4.20 1.76 14.29
C GLU A 119 3.97 0.34 14.82
N ARG A 120 2.70 -0.04 15.02
CA ARG A 120 2.28 -1.39 15.45
C ARG A 120 2.03 -2.35 14.29
N LEU A 121 2.28 -1.92 13.05
CA LEU A 121 2.00 -2.72 11.87
C LEU A 121 2.96 -3.92 11.80
N GLU A 122 2.37 -5.11 11.71
CA GLU A 122 3.03 -6.41 11.60
C GLU A 122 2.97 -6.93 10.15
N GLU A 123 1.85 -6.69 9.46
CA GLU A 123 1.61 -7.14 8.08
C GLU A 123 1.17 -5.95 7.21
N LEU A 124 1.94 -5.64 6.16
CA LEU A 124 1.66 -4.57 5.20
C LEU A 124 1.55 -5.14 3.78
N HIS A 125 0.36 -5.05 3.18
CA HIS A 125 0.13 -5.48 1.79
C HIS A 125 -0.40 -4.31 0.97
N VAL A 126 0.38 -3.86 -0.03
CA VAL A 126 0.07 -2.69 -0.87
C VAL A 126 -0.28 -3.04 -2.33
N GLY A 127 -0.44 -4.34 -2.62
CA GLY A 127 -0.73 -4.88 -3.96
C GLY A 127 -2.19 -5.32 -4.18
N VAL A 128 -2.46 -5.85 -5.37
CA VAL A 128 -3.75 -6.45 -5.73
C VAL A 128 -3.73 -7.93 -5.34
N TRP A 129 -4.78 -8.45 -4.70
CA TRP A 129 -4.87 -9.86 -4.29
C TRP A 129 -5.58 -10.74 -5.35
N ASP A 130 -5.25 -12.02 -5.45
CA ASP A 130 -5.77 -12.94 -6.49
C ASP A 130 -7.29 -13.11 -6.50
N ASP A 131 -7.94 -13.00 -5.34
CA ASP A 131 -9.40 -12.97 -5.23
C ASP A 131 -10.05 -11.90 -6.12
N ILE A 132 -9.30 -10.84 -6.49
CA ILE A 132 -9.74 -9.78 -7.39
C ILE A 132 -9.54 -10.22 -8.85
N LYS A 133 -8.44 -10.91 -9.18
CA LYS A 133 -8.10 -11.33 -10.55
C LYS A 133 -9.14 -12.26 -11.18
N GLU A 134 -9.64 -13.25 -10.43
CA GLU A 134 -10.65 -14.18 -10.96
C GLU A 134 -11.98 -13.50 -11.32
N LYS A 135 -12.25 -12.29 -10.78
CA LYS A 135 -13.57 -11.66 -10.85
C LYS A 135 -13.65 -10.49 -11.82
N THR A 136 -12.53 -9.82 -12.10
CA THR A 136 -12.43 -8.86 -13.19
C THR A 136 -12.12 -9.61 -14.49
N GLU A 137 -13.11 -10.30 -15.04
CA GLU A 137 -13.03 -10.81 -16.41
C GLU A 137 -12.64 -9.65 -17.35
N ARG A 138 -11.45 -9.78 -17.97
CA ARG A 138 -11.04 -9.20 -19.25
C ARG A 138 -10.96 -7.65 -19.36
N SER A 139 -9.72 -7.20 -19.54
CA SER A 139 -9.26 -6.02 -20.30
C SER A 139 -8.97 -4.69 -19.59
N VAL A 140 -9.71 -4.23 -18.58
CA VAL A 140 -9.52 -2.84 -18.11
C VAL A 140 -8.41 -2.71 -17.05
N PHE A 141 -8.28 -3.67 -16.14
CA PHE A 141 -7.29 -3.57 -15.06
C PHE A 141 -5.89 -4.05 -15.46
N GLN A 142 -5.77 -5.02 -16.37
CA GLN A 142 -4.51 -5.75 -16.56
C GLN A 142 -3.34 -4.92 -17.11
N ASN A 143 -3.59 -3.85 -17.89
CA ASN A 143 -2.47 -3.10 -18.49
C ASN A 143 -2.13 -1.79 -17.76
N GLU A 144 -3.10 -1.14 -17.12
CA GLU A 144 -2.87 0.17 -16.49
C GLU A 144 -2.57 0.07 -15.00
N THR A 145 -3.18 -0.86 -14.25
CA THR A 145 -3.02 -0.87 -12.79
C THR A 145 -1.70 -1.43 -12.30
N ILE A 146 -1.00 -2.20 -13.14
CA ILE A 146 0.32 -2.74 -12.76
C ILE A 146 1.33 -1.60 -12.49
N TRP A 147 1.16 -0.47 -13.18
CA TRP A 147 2.04 0.70 -13.06
C TRP A 147 1.50 1.77 -12.11
N ASP A 148 0.27 1.62 -11.66
CA ASP A 148 -0.41 2.58 -10.78
C ASP A 148 -0.32 2.13 -9.33
N SER A 149 0.90 1.87 -8.85
CA SER A 149 1.13 1.33 -7.51
C SER A 149 2.23 2.06 -6.76
N LEU A 150 2.36 1.76 -5.47
CA LEU A 150 3.43 2.31 -4.65
C LEU A 150 4.78 1.74 -5.08
N ASP A 151 5.67 2.62 -5.52
CA ASP A 151 7.07 2.31 -5.79
C ASP A 151 7.82 2.09 -4.48
N MET A 152 8.31 0.87 -4.28
CA MET A 152 8.96 0.42 -3.04
C MET A 152 10.47 0.68 -3.02
N ARG A 153 11.01 1.54 -3.89
CA ARG A 153 12.44 1.90 -3.90
C ARG A 153 12.75 3.04 -2.91
N LEU A 154 14.01 3.11 -2.47
CA LEU A 154 14.53 4.16 -1.60
C LEU A 154 14.37 5.55 -2.21
N GLU A 155 14.59 5.70 -3.51
CA GLU A 155 14.40 6.99 -4.20
C GLU A 155 12.97 7.55 -4.07
N ALA A 156 11.98 6.65 -4.01
CA ALA A 156 10.56 6.95 -3.84
C ALA A 156 10.17 7.18 -2.37
N GLY A 157 11.09 7.02 -1.42
CA GLY A 157 10.88 7.30 -0.01
C GLY A 157 10.56 6.09 0.86
N LEU A 158 10.93 4.88 0.43
CA LEU A 158 10.81 3.66 1.25
C LEU A 158 11.37 3.86 2.67
N ASP A 159 12.43 4.64 2.80
CA ASP A 159 13.12 4.98 4.05
C ASP A 159 12.22 5.67 5.10
N ASN A 160 11.13 6.31 4.67
CA ASN A 160 10.12 6.87 5.56
C ASN A 160 9.44 5.79 6.42
N LEU A 161 9.48 4.52 6.02
CA LEU A 161 8.93 3.39 6.75
C LEU A 161 9.88 2.82 7.82
N HIS A 162 11.01 3.48 8.11
CA HIS A 162 11.97 2.98 9.12
C HIS A 162 11.39 2.79 10.52
N SER A 163 10.29 3.46 10.88
CA SER A 163 9.61 3.36 12.18
C SER A 163 8.85 2.06 12.38
N LEU A 164 8.55 1.30 11.31
CA LEU A 164 7.75 0.07 11.35
C LEU A 164 8.56 -1.12 11.91
N LYS A 165 9.00 -1.02 13.16
CA LYS A 165 9.87 -2.04 13.79
C LYS A 165 9.18 -3.36 14.10
N GLN A 166 7.84 -3.38 14.11
CA GLN A 166 7.05 -4.59 14.33
C GLN A 166 6.74 -5.33 13.02
N LEU A 167 7.13 -4.79 11.86
CA LEU A 167 6.80 -5.38 10.57
C LEU A 167 7.45 -6.76 10.42
N THR A 168 6.62 -7.78 10.26
CA THR A 168 7.01 -9.17 10.03
C THR A 168 6.80 -9.61 8.60
N GLU A 169 5.83 -9.01 7.89
CA GLU A 169 5.53 -9.36 6.51
C GLU A 169 5.22 -8.11 5.68
N ILE A 170 5.74 -8.11 4.45
CA ILE A 170 5.40 -7.09 3.45
C ILE A 170 5.06 -7.73 2.11
N GLY A 171 3.95 -7.30 1.51
CA GLY A 171 3.45 -7.84 0.26
C GLY A 171 3.14 -6.77 -0.79
N PHE A 172 3.53 -7.02 -2.03
CA PHE A 172 3.21 -6.21 -3.21
C PHE A 172 2.81 -7.12 -4.39
N TYR A 173 1.76 -7.91 -4.16
CA TYR A 173 1.19 -8.81 -5.16
C TYR A 173 0.69 -8.05 -6.40
N HIS A 174 0.93 -8.64 -7.58
CA HIS A 174 0.44 -8.18 -8.88
C HIS A 174 0.76 -6.72 -9.24
N VAL A 175 1.77 -6.14 -8.60
CA VAL A 175 2.32 -4.84 -8.96
C VAL A 175 3.75 -5.01 -9.45
N LYS A 176 4.18 -4.16 -10.38
CA LYS A 176 5.56 -4.17 -10.85
C LYS A 176 6.42 -3.41 -9.86
N GLN A 177 7.47 -4.07 -9.41
CA GLN A 177 8.54 -3.45 -8.63
C GLN A 177 9.85 -3.59 -9.39
N GLU A 178 10.73 -2.64 -9.16
CA GLU A 178 12.08 -2.57 -9.73
C GLU A 178 13.11 -2.43 -8.61
N LEU A 179 12.93 -3.19 -7.51
CA LEU A 179 13.83 -3.11 -6.37
C LEU A 179 15.26 -3.43 -6.79
N GLY A 180 16.20 -2.65 -6.28
CA GLY A 180 17.62 -2.91 -6.33
C GLY A 180 18.12 -3.58 -5.05
N GLU A 181 19.41 -3.90 -5.07
CA GLU A 181 20.09 -4.52 -3.93
C GLU A 181 20.10 -3.60 -2.71
N GLU A 182 20.32 -2.29 -2.91
CA GLU A 182 20.30 -1.29 -1.83
C GLU A 182 18.94 -1.24 -1.13
N ASP A 183 17.84 -1.29 -1.90
CA ASP A 183 16.48 -1.28 -1.36
C ASP A 183 16.25 -2.50 -0.45
N VAL A 184 16.58 -3.69 -0.94
CA VAL A 184 16.40 -4.95 -0.18
C VAL A 184 17.31 -4.97 1.06
N GLN A 185 18.57 -4.56 0.95
CA GLN A 185 19.47 -4.47 2.10
C GLN A 185 18.95 -3.49 3.15
N TRP A 186 18.39 -2.36 2.71
CA TRP A 186 17.74 -1.42 3.62
C TRP A 186 16.52 -2.04 4.31
N MET A 187 15.66 -2.78 3.59
CA MET A 187 14.46 -3.43 4.16
C MET A 187 14.85 -4.39 5.29
N VAL A 188 15.78 -5.30 5.03
CA VAL A 188 16.19 -6.32 6.01
C VAL A 188 16.94 -5.72 7.21
N THR A 189 17.64 -4.60 7.01
CA THR A 189 18.35 -3.90 8.09
C THR A 189 17.41 -3.05 8.93
N SER A 190 16.43 -2.39 8.29
CA SER A 190 15.55 -1.42 8.93
C SER A 190 14.40 -2.09 9.68
N TRP A 191 13.95 -3.26 9.24
CA TRP A 191 12.86 -4.02 9.85
C TRP A 191 13.37 -5.31 10.50
N PRO A 192 13.83 -5.24 11.76
CA PRO A 192 14.55 -6.35 12.41
C PRO A 192 13.68 -7.59 12.66
N ASN A 193 12.35 -7.47 12.54
CA ASN A 193 11.41 -8.56 12.71
C ASN A 193 10.86 -9.11 11.39
N LEU A 194 11.36 -8.62 10.24
CA LEU A 194 10.89 -9.05 8.93
C LEU A 194 11.20 -10.53 8.73
N LYS A 195 10.17 -11.29 8.38
CA LYS A 195 10.22 -12.73 8.14
C LYS A 195 9.82 -13.11 6.73
N ALA A 196 8.94 -12.32 6.10
CA ALA A 196 8.43 -12.63 4.78
C ALA A 196 8.35 -11.41 3.87
N ILE A 197 8.72 -11.59 2.60
CA ILE A 197 8.45 -10.66 1.50
C ILE A 197 7.66 -11.38 0.41
N CYS A 198 6.49 -10.84 0.08
CA CYS A 198 5.57 -11.48 -0.84
C CYS A 198 5.39 -10.64 -2.12
N GLY A 199 5.54 -11.27 -3.29
CA GLY A 199 5.42 -10.62 -4.59
C GLY A 199 6.70 -10.62 -5.41
N LYS A 200 6.67 -9.91 -6.55
CA LYS A 200 7.80 -9.88 -7.49
C LYS A 200 8.70 -8.68 -7.18
N LEU A 201 9.92 -8.94 -6.69
CA LEU A 201 10.88 -7.89 -6.27
C LEU A 201 11.37 -7.02 -7.45
N ASN A 202 11.64 -7.66 -8.59
CA ASN A 202 12.17 -7.01 -9.78
C ASN A 202 11.59 -7.69 -11.04
N THR A 203 11.34 -6.94 -12.11
CA THR A 203 10.83 -7.52 -13.36
C THR A 203 11.87 -8.33 -14.12
N LYS A 204 13.16 -7.98 -13.99
CA LYS A 204 14.29 -8.67 -14.60
C LYS A 204 14.63 -9.92 -13.79
N ARG A 205 14.68 -11.06 -14.46
CA ARG A 205 14.92 -12.37 -13.84
C ARG A 205 16.27 -12.43 -13.10
N ASP A 206 17.34 -11.93 -13.70
CA ASP A 206 18.67 -12.00 -13.10
C ASP A 206 18.77 -11.16 -11.82
N GLU A 207 18.16 -9.97 -11.83
CA GLU A 207 18.05 -9.12 -10.65
C GLU A 207 17.22 -9.81 -9.57
N PHE A 208 16.06 -10.36 -9.93
CA PHE A 208 15.21 -11.10 -9.00
C PHE A 208 15.97 -12.25 -8.30
N VAL A 209 16.70 -13.08 -9.07
CA VAL A 209 17.50 -14.18 -8.50
C VAL A 209 18.57 -13.65 -7.55
N ARG A 210 19.23 -12.54 -7.88
CA ARG A 210 20.23 -11.91 -7.00
C ARG A 210 19.60 -11.43 -5.68
N LEU A 211 18.44 -10.78 -5.73
CA LEU A 211 17.75 -10.28 -4.54
C LEU A 211 17.20 -11.41 -3.67
N ALA A 212 16.68 -12.48 -4.29
CA ALA A 212 16.21 -13.66 -3.57
C ALA A 212 17.33 -14.32 -2.75
N ALA A 213 18.56 -14.37 -3.28
CA ALA A 213 19.71 -14.91 -2.55
C ALA A 213 20.04 -14.09 -1.28
N ILE A 214 19.85 -12.77 -1.31
CA ILE A 214 20.05 -11.89 -0.13
C ILE A 214 19.01 -12.22 0.96
N LEU A 215 17.76 -12.44 0.58
CA LEU A 215 16.69 -12.79 1.53
C LEU A 215 16.93 -14.17 2.13
N GLU A 216 17.33 -15.15 1.32
CA GLU A 216 17.65 -16.51 1.76
C GLU A 216 18.83 -16.52 2.76
N GLU A 217 19.89 -15.74 2.52
CA GLU A 217 21.01 -15.60 3.46
C GLU A 217 20.58 -15.06 4.84
N ARG A 218 19.48 -14.32 4.88
CA ARG A 218 18.92 -13.70 6.09
C ARG A 218 17.77 -14.50 6.72
N ASP A 219 17.48 -15.71 6.22
CA ASP A 219 16.35 -16.54 6.68
C ASP A 219 15.00 -15.81 6.54
N ILE A 220 14.85 -15.04 5.47
CA ILE A 220 13.61 -14.34 5.12
C ILE A 220 12.91 -15.13 4.02
N ASP A 221 11.71 -15.60 4.34
CA ASP A 221 10.84 -16.26 3.38
C ASP A 221 10.50 -15.29 2.26
N PHE A 222 10.57 -15.77 1.01
CA PHE A 222 10.06 -15.03 -0.11
C PHE A 222 9.10 -15.91 -0.91
N THR A 223 7.86 -15.46 -1.05
CA THR A 223 6.88 -16.14 -1.90
C THR A 223 6.73 -15.37 -3.19
N PHE A 224 7.16 -16.03 -4.26
CA PHE A 224 6.96 -15.53 -5.61
C PHE A 224 5.66 -16.09 -6.17
N TYR A 225 4.78 -15.20 -6.61
CA TYR A 225 3.60 -15.56 -7.38
C TYR A 225 3.89 -15.26 -8.84
N GLU A 226 4.28 -16.29 -9.59
CA GLU A 226 4.23 -16.25 -11.04
C GLU A 226 2.76 -16.53 -11.41
N PRO A 227 1.98 -15.55 -11.90
CA PRO A 227 0.69 -15.89 -12.46
C PRO A 227 0.95 -16.87 -13.60
N ASP A 228 0.34 -18.06 -13.51
CA ASP A 228 0.55 -19.18 -14.43
C ASP A 228 0.86 -18.67 -15.84
N SER A 229 2.09 -18.91 -16.27
CA SER A 229 2.62 -18.48 -17.57
C SER A 229 2.03 -19.34 -18.68
N ASP A 230 0.71 -19.36 -18.81
CA ASP A 230 0.00 -20.19 -19.78
C ASP A 230 0.05 -19.62 -21.21
N ASP A 231 0.63 -18.43 -21.44
CA ASP A 231 0.66 -17.79 -22.77
C ASP A 231 2.04 -17.23 -23.18
N GLU A 232 3.11 -18.04 -23.09
CA GLU A 232 4.17 -17.98 -24.12
C GLU A 232 3.87 -19.03 -25.20
N VAL A 233 2.74 -18.85 -25.91
CA VAL A 233 2.54 -19.44 -27.23
C VAL A 233 3.20 -18.50 -28.24
N TYR A 234 4.44 -18.85 -28.61
CA TYR A 234 5.21 -18.26 -29.71
C TYR A 234 4.49 -18.31 -31.06
#